data_AF-A0A2D7X1G7-F1
#
_entry.id   AF-A0A2D7X1G7-F1
#
_cell.length_a   1.000
_cell.length_b   1.000
_cell.length_c   1.000
_cell.angle_alpha   90.00
_cell.angle_beta   90.00
_cell.angle_gamma   90.00
#
_symmetry.space_group_name_H-M   'P 1'
#
loop_
_entity.id
_entity.type
_entity.pdbx_description
1 polymer ?
#
loop_
_entity_poly.entity_id
_entity_poly.type
_entity_poly.pdbx_seq_one_letter_code
_entity_poly.pdbx_strand_id
1 'polypeptide(L)'
;MTSSYTVNNGLEKPAAGDQEGAWGGTLNTNFDIIDRVLSGVGSISLSGTTHTLTTTDGTLTDGMYRVLVFTGALGANNTVTISPNDQDKLYFIVNNTTDSGSSGPYSVIIKQGTGATVTVENGRADIVYADGAGSGAAVVSLGTEIGQRAFDLYTYTASAGQTTFTGSDTSSKTLAYSAGNLFVTLNGVTLENGTDYTATNGTSVVLTDAATADDELNIYAFNTFSVANVTTASADFSIGDDLSFTSDGAIINMGADSDVTLTHVADTGVTLSAGDNATVLQLDSNDSGASSGPKILLNRTSDSPADDDYTGTIIFQGENDNNQQFKTAQLSAQAKDVSDGTEDSELQLATIINGTLTNGVVVTSNGVSMPTQPAWGARGTGSVTMSGTSSYVVAANSVEVVDIGGNYDTSTYQFTAPMDGTYYVAMSFCPTTLPGVTGPAQWLYKNGSALKELGINYSSDRFETTTGVYILSLDAGDYIEQRMVNYNNTTFVLDRSRGFFGGFLIG
;
A
#
# COMPACT_ATOMS: atom_id res chain seq x y z
N MET A 1 54.32 31.54 57.48
CA MET A 1 54.88 30.20 57.13
C MET A 1 55.05 30.17 55.60
N THR A 2 55.69 29.18 54.97
CA THR A 2 55.84 29.16 53.50
C THR A 2 54.62 28.49 52.83
N SER A 3 54.13 29.03 51.70
CA SER A 3 53.09 28.39 50.88
C SER A 3 53.48 26.97 50.45
N SER A 4 52.47 26.11 50.21
CA SER A 4 52.64 24.79 49.58
C SER A 4 51.82 24.71 48.27
N TYR A 5 51.79 23.56 47.58
CA TYR A 5 51.06 23.41 46.31
C TYR A 5 50.30 22.07 46.26
N THR A 6 49.26 21.97 45.43
CA THR A 6 48.57 20.70 45.14
C THR A 6 49.48 19.76 44.33
N VAL A 7 49.20 18.46 44.41
CA VAL A 7 50.13 17.41 43.94
C VAL A 7 50.16 17.28 42.42
N ASN A 8 49.01 17.32 41.74
CA ASN A 8 48.93 16.95 40.32
C ASN A 8 49.01 18.16 39.38
N ASN A 9 48.40 19.29 39.75
CA ASN A 9 48.30 20.49 38.90
C ASN A 9 49.02 21.72 39.49
N GLY A 10 49.63 21.60 40.68
CA GLY A 10 50.48 22.65 41.25
C GLY A 10 49.76 23.93 41.65
N LEU A 11 48.51 23.86 42.11
CA LEU A 11 47.75 25.02 42.60
C LEU A 11 48.33 25.50 43.95
N GLU A 12 48.59 26.80 44.10
CA GLU A 12 49.20 27.34 45.33
C GLU A 12 48.23 27.29 46.52
N LYS A 13 48.74 26.78 47.64
CA LYS A 13 48.07 26.69 48.94
C LYS A 13 48.73 27.68 49.90
N PRO A 14 48.06 28.80 50.26
CA PRO A 14 48.61 29.77 51.20
C PRO A 14 48.98 29.13 52.54
N ALA A 15 50.00 29.70 53.20
CA ALA A 15 50.49 29.21 54.48
C ALA A 15 49.51 29.49 55.63
N ALA A 16 49.45 28.60 56.63
CA ALA A 16 48.52 28.77 57.75
C ALA A 16 48.86 30.05 58.55
N GLY A 17 47.87 30.93 58.69
CA GLY A 17 47.98 32.21 59.39
C GLY A 17 48.36 33.42 58.51
N ASP A 18 48.78 33.24 57.25
CA ASP A 18 49.20 34.38 56.41
C ASP A 18 48.01 35.29 55.98
N GLN A 19 46.76 34.87 56.23
CA GLN A 19 45.51 35.61 55.96
C GLN A 19 44.43 35.32 57.03
N GLU A 20 44.71 35.65 58.30
CA GLU A 20 43.85 35.26 59.44
C GLU A 20 42.41 35.81 59.40
N GLY A 21 41.47 34.87 59.43
CA GLY A 21 40.01 35.11 59.45
C GLY A 21 39.15 33.88 59.11
N ALA A 22 39.68 32.65 59.33
CA ALA A 22 39.02 31.34 59.24
C ALA A 22 38.94 30.59 57.88
N TRP A 23 39.51 31.09 56.77
CA TRP A 23 39.34 30.46 55.44
C TRP A 23 40.54 29.67 54.90
N GLY A 24 41.76 29.86 55.42
CA GLY A 24 42.98 29.26 54.84
C GLY A 24 42.99 27.72 54.79
N GLY A 25 42.50 27.06 55.85
CA GLY A 25 42.38 25.61 55.88
C GLY A 25 41.35 25.09 54.87
N THR A 26 40.15 25.67 54.88
CA THR A 26 39.06 25.30 53.98
C THR A 26 39.41 25.54 52.50
N LEU A 27 40.08 26.65 52.19
CA LEU A 27 40.54 26.96 50.84
C LEU A 27 41.56 25.92 50.35
N ASN A 28 42.55 25.61 51.19
CA ASN A 28 43.57 24.62 50.88
C ASN A 28 42.97 23.23 50.63
N THR A 29 41.97 22.83 51.42
CA THR A 29 41.23 21.57 51.19
C THR A 29 40.47 21.59 49.87
N ASN A 30 39.80 22.70 49.52
CA ASN A 30 39.10 22.82 48.25
C ASN A 30 40.04 22.77 47.04
N PHE A 31 41.24 23.33 47.14
CA PHE A 31 42.26 23.20 46.09
C PHE A 31 42.71 21.74 45.91
N ASP A 32 42.90 21.00 47.00
CA ASP A 32 43.20 19.57 46.91
C ASP A 32 42.05 18.78 46.28
N ILE A 33 40.79 19.15 46.55
CA ILE A 33 39.60 18.52 45.95
C ILE A 33 39.55 18.80 44.44
N ILE A 34 39.74 20.05 44.02
CA ILE A 34 39.74 20.41 42.58
C ILE A 34 40.86 19.66 41.84
N ASP A 35 42.06 19.65 42.40
CA ASP A 35 43.22 18.93 41.84
C ASP A 35 42.91 17.45 41.64
N ARG A 36 42.22 16.84 42.61
CA ARG A 36 41.82 15.44 42.59
C ARG A 36 40.76 15.15 41.52
N VAL A 37 39.73 15.98 41.40
CA VAL A 37 38.62 15.76 40.46
C VAL A 37 39.07 15.94 39.01
N LEU A 38 40.02 16.85 38.74
CA LEU A 38 40.46 17.12 37.37
C LEU A 38 41.39 16.05 36.81
N SER A 39 42.39 15.61 37.58
CA SER A 39 43.46 14.75 37.06
C SER A 39 43.96 13.70 38.04
N GLY A 40 43.35 13.59 39.22
CA GLY A 40 43.76 12.61 40.21
C GLY A 40 43.45 11.19 39.75
N VAL A 41 44.40 10.28 39.95
CA VAL A 41 44.22 8.83 39.82
C VAL A 41 44.19 8.22 41.21
N GLY A 42 43.07 7.64 41.59
CA GLY A 42 42.91 6.97 42.88
C GLY A 42 43.29 5.51 42.79
N SER A 43 44.30 5.07 43.58
CA SER A 43 44.53 3.64 43.81
C SER A 43 43.78 3.21 45.05
N ILE A 44 42.74 2.40 44.87
CA ILE A 44 41.79 2.04 45.93
C ILE A 44 41.94 0.55 46.22
N SER A 45 42.49 0.23 47.39
CA SER A 45 42.64 -1.15 47.82
C SER A 45 41.29 -1.71 48.26
N LEU A 46 40.81 -2.72 47.56
CA LEU A 46 39.61 -3.47 47.88
C LEU A 46 39.95 -4.69 48.73
N SER A 47 39.00 -5.07 49.57
CA SER A 47 39.04 -6.32 50.35
C SER A 47 37.59 -6.76 50.64
N GLY A 48 37.40 -8.05 50.91
CA GLY A 48 36.06 -8.61 51.11
C GLY A 48 35.17 -8.46 49.86
N THR A 49 33.86 -8.42 50.07
CA THR A 49 32.84 -8.44 48.99
C THR A 49 32.16 -7.10 48.73
N THR A 50 32.41 -6.08 49.55
CA THR A 50 31.79 -4.75 49.40
C THR A 50 32.76 -3.64 49.73
N HIS A 51 32.57 -2.48 49.09
CA HIS A 51 33.28 -1.25 49.37
C HIS A 51 32.33 -0.07 49.13
N THR A 52 32.43 1.00 49.92
CA THR A 52 31.67 2.24 49.68
C THR A 52 32.62 3.31 49.20
N LEU A 53 32.45 3.76 47.97
CA LEU A 53 33.19 4.85 47.37
C LEU A 53 32.49 6.16 47.71
N THR A 54 33.00 6.85 48.73
CA THR A 54 32.34 8.02 49.31
C THR A 54 32.85 9.33 48.70
N THR A 55 31.93 10.26 48.44
CA THR A 55 32.19 11.70 48.27
C THR A 55 31.65 12.45 49.47
N THR A 56 32.51 13.05 50.30
CA THR A 56 32.07 13.84 51.46
C THR A 56 32.41 15.31 51.27
N ASP A 57 31.44 16.19 51.51
CA ASP A 57 31.63 17.63 51.35
C ASP A 57 32.74 18.17 52.23
N GLY A 58 33.61 19.00 51.64
CA GLY A 58 34.69 19.69 52.33
C GLY A 58 35.80 18.80 52.89
N THR A 59 35.84 17.51 52.53
CA THR A 59 36.88 16.55 52.97
C THR A 59 37.38 15.74 51.78
N LEU A 60 38.69 15.50 51.70
CA LEU A 60 39.25 14.65 50.65
C LEU A 60 38.79 13.21 50.81
N THR A 61 38.06 12.70 49.82
CA THR A 61 37.61 11.30 49.77
C THR A 61 37.86 10.69 48.39
N ASP A 62 37.77 9.37 48.28
CA ASP A 62 38.16 8.65 47.07
C ASP A 62 37.12 8.74 45.95
N GLY A 63 35.83 8.97 46.26
CA GLY A 63 34.79 9.19 45.25
C GLY A 63 34.96 10.48 44.43
N MET A 64 35.96 11.30 44.74
CA MET A 64 36.30 12.49 43.97
C MET A 64 37.20 12.20 42.77
N TYR A 65 37.93 11.08 42.76
CA TYR A 65 38.84 10.74 41.65
C TYR A 65 38.05 10.43 40.37
N ARG A 66 38.46 10.97 39.22
CA ARG A 66 37.87 10.59 37.92
C ARG A 66 38.40 9.27 37.37
N VAL A 67 39.63 8.91 37.73
CA VAL A 67 40.21 7.62 37.37
C VAL A 67 40.35 6.78 38.64
N LEU A 68 39.71 5.61 38.65
CA LEU A 68 39.70 4.69 39.78
C LEU A 68 40.44 3.42 39.38
N VAL A 69 41.56 3.16 40.04
CA VAL A 69 42.34 1.92 39.87
C VAL A 69 42.11 1.07 41.12
N PHE A 70 41.23 0.09 40.99
CA PHE A 70 40.96 -0.85 42.08
C PHE A 70 42.08 -1.87 42.17
N THR A 71 42.62 -2.05 43.37
CA THR A 71 43.74 -2.96 43.66
C THR A 71 43.40 -3.83 44.88
N GLY A 72 44.32 -4.70 45.30
CA GLY A 72 44.13 -5.57 46.45
C GLY A 72 43.73 -7.00 46.06
N ALA A 73 44.01 -7.94 46.97
CA ALA A 73 43.75 -9.35 46.75
C ALA A 73 42.32 -9.71 47.18
N LEU A 74 41.49 -10.14 46.23
CA LEU A 74 40.09 -10.49 46.45
C LEU A 74 39.92 -12.02 46.51
N GLY A 75 38.92 -12.48 47.25
CA GLY A 75 38.50 -13.90 47.30
C GLY A 75 37.07 -14.13 46.77
N ALA A 76 36.44 -13.06 46.25
CA ALA A 76 35.11 -13.02 45.66
C ALA A 76 34.93 -11.66 44.96
N ASN A 77 33.91 -11.53 44.11
CA ASN A 77 33.55 -10.25 43.50
C ASN A 77 33.29 -9.18 44.56
N ASN A 78 33.78 -7.97 44.32
CA ASN A 78 33.59 -6.83 45.22
C ASN A 78 32.58 -5.84 44.63
N THR A 79 31.54 -5.50 45.39
CA THR A 79 30.58 -4.47 45.01
C THR A 79 31.01 -3.11 45.56
N VAL A 80 31.44 -2.22 44.67
CA VAL A 80 31.78 -0.83 44.98
C VAL A 80 30.52 0.03 44.82
N THR A 81 30.01 0.54 45.94
CA THR A 81 28.83 1.42 45.97
C THR A 81 29.25 2.87 46.03
N ILE A 82 28.91 3.63 44.99
CA ILE A 82 29.09 5.08 44.90
C ILE A 82 28.09 5.75 45.85
N SER A 83 28.59 6.59 46.75
CA SER A 83 27.81 7.35 47.72
C SER A 83 28.32 8.79 47.81
N PRO A 84 27.46 9.81 47.95
CA PRO A 84 26.00 9.77 47.89
C PRO A 84 25.44 9.31 46.54
N ASN A 85 24.20 8.83 46.55
CA ASN A 85 23.51 8.33 45.36
C ASN A 85 22.77 9.42 44.56
N ASP A 86 22.84 10.67 45.01
CA ASP A 86 22.24 11.84 44.37
C ASP A 86 23.25 12.68 43.57
N GLN A 87 24.45 12.13 43.31
CA GLN A 87 25.51 12.81 42.57
C GLN A 87 25.75 12.15 41.22
N ASP A 88 25.67 12.92 40.15
CA ASP A 88 26.07 12.51 38.81
C ASP A 88 27.61 12.43 38.71
N LYS A 89 28.12 11.33 38.13
CA LYS A 89 29.57 11.08 38.03
C LYS A 89 29.94 10.42 36.71
N LEU A 90 31.15 10.71 36.24
CA LEU A 90 31.81 9.98 35.17
C LEU A 90 33.14 9.44 35.69
N TYR A 91 33.31 8.12 35.64
CA TYR A 91 34.53 7.44 36.07
C TYR A 91 35.16 6.66 34.93
N PHE A 92 36.48 6.73 34.86
CA PHE A 92 37.30 5.77 34.15
C PHE A 92 37.76 4.75 35.18
N ILE A 93 37.37 3.50 35.01
CA ILE A 93 37.58 2.46 36.02
C ILE A 93 38.53 1.43 35.46
N VAL A 94 39.50 1.03 36.27
CA VAL A 94 40.41 -0.08 36.00
C VAL A 94 40.32 -1.06 37.15
N ASN A 95 39.94 -2.30 36.86
CA ASN A 95 39.99 -3.38 37.84
C ASN A 95 41.35 -4.08 37.75
N ASN A 96 42.29 -3.66 38.61
CA ASN A 96 43.64 -4.23 38.74
C ASN A 96 43.80 -5.01 40.06
N THR A 97 42.72 -5.62 40.54
CA THR A 97 42.74 -6.49 41.72
C THR A 97 43.49 -7.79 41.41
N THR A 98 43.95 -8.48 42.44
CA THR A 98 44.58 -9.80 42.30
C THR A 98 43.73 -10.86 42.98
N ASP A 99 43.90 -12.13 42.60
CA ASP A 99 43.28 -13.24 43.33
C ASP A 99 44.06 -13.51 44.64
N SER A 100 43.34 -13.72 45.74
CA SER A 100 43.89 -14.06 47.07
C SER A 100 44.00 -15.57 47.33
N GLY A 101 43.49 -16.43 46.45
CA GLY A 101 43.46 -17.88 46.66
C GLY A 101 42.87 -18.69 45.51
N SER A 102 43.53 -18.66 44.34
CA SER A 102 43.42 -19.55 43.16
C SER A 102 42.01 -19.93 42.66
N SER A 103 40.95 -19.21 43.05
CA SER A 103 39.57 -19.54 42.70
C SER A 103 39.02 -18.62 41.60
N GLY A 104 39.86 -17.75 41.06
CA GLY A 104 39.63 -17.05 39.80
C GLY A 104 39.86 -15.54 39.89
N PRO A 105 40.05 -14.88 38.73
CA PRO A 105 39.99 -13.43 38.67
C PRO A 105 38.62 -12.91 39.14
N TYR A 106 38.60 -11.94 40.06
CA TYR A 106 37.35 -11.37 40.59
C TYR A 106 36.98 -10.04 39.94
N SER A 107 35.68 -9.89 39.67
CA SER A 107 35.11 -8.68 39.10
C SER A 107 34.83 -7.63 40.16
N VAL A 108 34.89 -6.37 39.75
CA VAL A 108 34.42 -5.23 40.54
C VAL A 108 33.07 -4.80 39.98
N ILE A 109 32.04 -4.83 40.83
CA ILE A 109 30.67 -4.46 40.48
C ILE A 109 30.43 -3.04 40.96
N ILE A 110 30.26 -2.11 40.02
CA ILE A 110 29.98 -0.71 40.30
C ILE A 110 28.48 -0.52 40.44
N LYS A 111 28.09 0.20 41.49
CA LYS A 111 26.69 0.45 41.83
C LYS A 111 26.52 1.89 42.32
N GLN A 112 25.40 2.50 41.97
CA GLN A 112 24.85 3.67 42.65
C GLN A 112 23.38 3.37 42.96
N GLY A 113 22.83 3.85 44.08
CA GLY A 113 21.41 3.66 44.40
C GLY A 113 20.92 2.20 44.37
N THR A 114 19.66 1.99 43.98
CA THR A 114 19.05 0.67 43.78
C THR A 114 18.91 0.28 42.30
N GLY A 115 19.35 1.13 41.38
CA GLY A 115 19.24 0.93 39.94
C GLY A 115 20.30 -0.04 39.39
N ALA A 116 20.51 0.05 38.07
CA ALA A 116 21.40 -0.86 37.34
C ALA A 116 22.85 -0.77 37.82
N THR A 117 23.59 -1.88 37.69
CA THR A 117 25.00 -2.02 38.06
C THR A 117 25.85 -2.32 36.83
N VAL A 118 27.13 -1.94 36.87
CA VAL A 118 28.11 -2.27 35.83
C VAL A 118 29.18 -3.20 36.41
N THR A 119 29.44 -4.31 35.74
CA THR A 119 30.49 -5.27 36.15
C THR A 119 31.75 -5.04 35.32
N VAL A 120 32.86 -4.74 35.99
CA VAL A 120 34.19 -4.64 35.36
C VAL A 120 35.02 -5.86 35.75
N GLU A 121 35.25 -6.73 34.78
CA GLU A 121 36.05 -7.96 34.96
C GLU A 121 37.50 -7.63 35.36
N ASN A 122 38.18 -8.60 35.99
CA ASN A 122 39.58 -8.45 36.38
C ASN A 122 40.48 -8.15 35.17
N GLY A 123 41.43 -7.24 35.33
CA GLY A 123 42.34 -6.81 34.27
C GLY A 123 41.66 -6.01 33.15
N ARG A 124 40.39 -5.61 33.31
CA ARG A 124 39.65 -4.78 32.36
C ARG A 124 39.48 -3.36 32.85
N ALA A 125 39.12 -2.49 31.91
CA ALA A 125 38.77 -1.12 32.16
C ALA A 125 37.43 -0.78 31.50
N ASP A 126 36.70 0.16 32.07
CA ASP A 126 35.42 0.65 31.53
C ASP A 126 35.25 2.15 31.81
N ILE A 127 34.37 2.80 31.06
CA ILE A 127 33.90 4.16 31.30
C ILE A 127 32.48 4.06 31.84
N VAL A 128 32.30 4.49 33.09
CA VAL A 128 31.02 4.34 33.80
C VAL A 128 30.43 5.71 34.10
N TYR A 129 29.20 5.91 33.64
CA TYR A 129 28.37 7.05 34.01
C TYR A 129 27.42 6.67 35.14
N ALA A 130 27.37 7.48 36.20
CA ALA A 130 26.45 7.36 37.32
C ALA A 130 25.47 8.53 37.26
N ASP A 131 24.16 8.26 37.29
CA ASP A 131 23.14 9.26 36.98
C ASP A 131 22.71 10.15 38.15
N GLY A 132 23.10 9.80 39.39
CA GLY A 132 22.76 10.58 40.57
C GLY A 132 21.25 10.70 40.85
N ALA A 133 20.41 9.76 40.41
CA ALA A 133 18.95 9.86 40.60
C ALA A 133 18.44 9.58 42.04
N GLY A 134 19.30 9.70 43.05
CA GLY A 134 18.98 9.42 44.46
C GLY A 134 18.75 7.94 44.70
N SER A 135 17.65 7.56 45.37
CA SER A 135 17.40 6.15 45.69
C SER A 135 17.37 5.25 44.45
N GLY A 136 16.84 5.75 43.33
CA GLY A 136 16.72 5.01 42.07
C GLY A 136 17.95 5.11 41.16
N ALA A 137 19.03 5.75 41.61
CA ALA A 137 20.22 5.96 40.81
C ALA A 137 20.75 4.67 40.20
N ALA A 138 21.31 4.77 39.01
CA ALA A 138 21.85 3.67 38.23
C ALA A 138 23.22 4.04 37.66
N VAL A 139 23.99 3.01 37.28
CA VAL A 139 25.23 3.18 36.53
C VAL A 139 25.12 2.52 35.15
N VAL A 140 25.75 3.15 34.17
CA VAL A 140 25.75 2.74 32.76
C VAL A 140 27.19 2.57 32.27
N SER A 141 27.47 1.44 31.62
CA SER A 141 28.73 1.17 30.92
C SER A 141 28.67 1.86 29.56
N LEU A 142 29.53 2.83 29.32
CA LEU A 142 29.67 3.44 28.00
C LEU A 142 30.59 2.59 27.09
N GLY A 143 31.44 1.72 27.65
CA GLY A 143 32.27 0.81 26.85
C GLY A 143 31.46 -0.23 26.09
N THR A 144 30.37 -0.73 26.69
CA THR A 144 29.47 -1.73 26.07
C THR A 144 28.70 -1.15 24.89
N GLU A 145 28.28 0.11 24.98
CA GLU A 145 27.54 0.81 23.91
C GLU A 145 28.44 1.19 22.71
N ILE A 146 29.74 1.39 22.95
CA ILE A 146 30.68 1.87 21.94
C ILE A 146 31.52 0.72 21.33
N GLY A 147 31.54 -0.48 21.94
CA GLY A 147 32.34 -1.63 21.50
C GLY A 147 31.51 -2.83 21.01
N GLN A 148 31.25 -2.94 19.71
CA GLN A 148 30.61 -4.14 19.13
C GLN A 148 31.58 -5.34 19.16
N ARG A 149 31.30 -6.35 19.99
CA ARG A 149 32.01 -7.64 19.97
C ARG A 149 31.43 -8.53 18.85
N ALA A 150 32.27 -9.08 17.98
CA ALA A 150 31.83 -9.93 16.85
C ALA A 150 31.43 -11.36 17.28
N PHE A 151 32.04 -11.89 18.34
CA PHE A 151 31.66 -13.16 18.97
C PHE A 151 32.19 -13.22 20.41
N ASP A 152 31.61 -14.11 21.18
CA ASP A 152 32.01 -14.48 22.53
C ASP A 152 32.77 -15.81 22.50
N LEU A 153 33.96 -15.86 23.10
CA LEU A 153 34.73 -17.10 23.30
C LEU A 153 34.51 -17.59 24.72
N TYR A 154 34.22 -18.88 24.85
CA TYR A 154 34.18 -19.60 26.12
C TYR A 154 35.20 -20.73 26.09
N THR A 155 36.05 -20.83 27.10
CA THR A 155 37.11 -21.85 27.17
C THR A 155 36.92 -22.73 28.38
N TYR A 156 36.84 -24.04 28.17
CA TYR A 156 36.73 -25.05 29.20
C TYR A 156 37.94 -25.98 29.19
N THR A 157 38.38 -26.41 30.38
CA THR A 157 39.36 -27.49 30.52
C THR A 157 38.63 -28.72 31.04
N ALA A 158 38.73 -29.83 30.32
CA ALA A 158 38.08 -31.09 30.68
C ALA A 158 38.75 -31.72 31.91
N SER A 159 37.95 -32.29 32.82
CA SER A 159 38.44 -32.84 34.10
C SER A 159 38.86 -34.32 34.02
N ALA A 160 38.08 -35.16 33.34
CA ALA A 160 38.43 -36.51 32.83
C ALA A 160 37.16 -37.21 32.33
N GLY A 161 37.11 -37.58 31.05
CA GLY A 161 35.95 -38.27 30.47
C GLY A 161 34.68 -37.40 30.43
N GLN A 162 34.83 -36.08 30.42
CA GLN A 162 33.71 -35.14 30.41
C GLN A 162 33.11 -35.04 29.01
N THR A 163 31.79 -35.16 28.93
CA THR A 163 31.06 -34.94 27.68
C THR A 163 30.30 -33.62 27.70
N THR A 164 29.79 -33.16 28.84
CA THR A 164 28.92 -31.96 28.89
C THR A 164 29.65 -30.74 29.45
N PHE A 165 29.63 -29.64 28.70
CA PHE A 165 30.22 -28.34 29.02
C PHE A 165 29.13 -27.29 29.11
N THR A 166 28.92 -26.72 30.31
CA THR A 166 27.83 -25.80 30.61
C THR A 166 28.28 -24.82 31.69
N GLY A 167 27.45 -23.80 31.97
CA GLY A 167 27.69 -22.90 33.08
C GLY A 167 28.93 -22.04 32.86
N SER A 168 29.62 -21.69 33.94
CA SER A 168 30.80 -20.82 33.86
C SER A 168 32.00 -21.55 33.25
N ASP A 169 32.68 -20.89 32.33
CA ASP A 169 33.93 -21.34 31.74
C ASP A 169 35.13 -21.11 32.68
N THR A 170 36.35 -21.41 32.22
CA THR A 170 37.60 -21.21 32.99
C THR A 170 37.86 -19.76 33.39
N SER A 171 37.25 -18.80 32.68
CA SER A 171 37.31 -17.37 32.98
C SER A 171 36.08 -16.88 33.76
N SER A 172 35.30 -17.80 34.34
CA SER A 172 34.04 -17.53 35.05
C SER A 172 32.92 -16.91 34.19
N LYS A 173 33.04 -16.97 32.87
CA LYS A 173 32.02 -16.50 31.93
C LYS A 173 30.97 -17.59 31.71
N THR A 174 29.70 -17.31 32.03
CA THR A 174 28.62 -18.29 31.84
C THR A 174 28.28 -18.45 30.36
N LEU A 175 28.37 -19.68 29.85
CA LEU A 175 28.05 -20.03 28.47
C LEU A 175 26.63 -19.64 28.11
N ALA A 176 26.54 -18.80 27.09
CA ALA A 176 25.31 -18.42 26.43
C ALA A 176 25.59 -18.30 24.93
N TYR A 177 24.69 -18.83 24.11
CA TYR A 177 24.78 -18.75 22.66
C TYR A 177 23.38 -18.84 22.04
N SER A 178 23.23 -18.37 20.80
CA SER A 178 22.04 -18.67 20.00
C SER A 178 22.21 -20.04 19.34
N ALA A 179 21.28 -20.96 19.56
CA ALA A 179 21.36 -22.31 19.00
C ALA A 179 21.60 -22.26 17.48
N GLY A 180 22.59 -23.01 17.00
CA GLY A 180 23.03 -22.99 15.59
C GLY A 180 24.05 -21.90 15.22
N ASN A 181 24.27 -20.89 16.07
CA ASN A 181 25.21 -19.79 15.81
C ASN A 181 26.48 -19.91 16.67
N LEU A 182 27.15 -21.06 16.57
CA LEU A 182 28.42 -21.29 17.24
C LEU A 182 29.31 -22.25 16.44
N PHE A 183 30.60 -22.28 16.74
CA PHE A 183 31.46 -23.42 16.40
C PHE A 183 32.34 -23.81 17.59
N VAL A 184 32.75 -25.07 17.64
CA VAL A 184 33.47 -25.66 18.77
C VAL A 184 34.78 -26.27 18.29
N THR A 185 35.84 -26.11 19.06
CA THR A 185 37.11 -26.81 18.83
C THR A 185 37.56 -27.51 20.10
N LEU A 186 38.11 -28.72 20.00
CA LEU A 186 38.79 -29.43 21.08
C LEU A 186 40.29 -29.51 20.77
N ASN A 187 41.14 -28.96 21.63
CA ASN A 187 42.59 -28.85 21.42
C ASN A 187 42.97 -28.21 20.07
N GLY A 188 42.17 -27.25 19.62
CA GLY A 188 42.34 -26.58 18.32
C GLY A 188 41.83 -27.37 17.12
N VAL A 189 41.31 -28.59 17.30
CA VAL A 189 40.62 -29.36 16.25
C VAL A 189 39.15 -28.99 16.23
N THR A 190 38.65 -28.51 15.08
CA THR A 190 37.23 -28.18 14.91
C THR A 190 36.35 -29.43 14.97
N LEU A 191 35.27 -29.35 15.75
CA LEU A 191 34.28 -30.39 15.90
C LEU A 191 33.02 -30.07 15.07
N GLU A 192 32.31 -31.11 14.63
CA GLU A 192 31.04 -30.98 13.89
C GLU A 192 29.81 -31.16 14.81
N ASN A 193 28.84 -30.24 14.71
CA ASN A 193 27.58 -30.33 15.46
C ASN A 193 26.69 -31.43 14.86
N GLY A 194 26.18 -32.33 15.70
CA GLY A 194 25.43 -33.53 15.34
C GLY A 194 26.29 -34.79 15.24
N THR A 195 27.61 -34.67 15.00
CA THR A 195 28.55 -35.80 14.90
C THR A 195 29.43 -35.89 16.14
N ASP A 196 30.21 -34.85 16.40
CA ASP A 196 31.22 -34.81 17.48
C ASP A 196 30.67 -34.14 18.74
N TYR A 197 29.65 -33.28 18.61
CA TYR A 197 28.96 -32.65 19.72
C TYR A 197 27.51 -32.28 19.40
N THR A 198 26.70 -31.97 20.42
CA THR A 198 25.32 -31.44 20.30
C THR A 198 25.17 -30.15 21.11
N ALA A 199 24.58 -29.10 20.51
CA ALA A 199 24.40 -27.80 21.15
C ALA A 199 23.09 -27.10 20.71
N THR A 200 21.95 -27.48 21.31
CA THR A 200 20.61 -27.06 20.85
C THR A 200 19.83 -26.13 21.78
N ASN A 201 20.31 -25.89 23.00
CA ASN A 201 19.54 -25.18 24.04
C ASN A 201 20.05 -23.77 24.38
N GLY A 202 21.15 -23.34 23.78
CA GLY A 202 21.76 -22.03 24.04
C GLY A 202 22.65 -21.94 25.28
N THR A 203 22.80 -23.00 26.05
CA THR A 203 23.49 -22.98 27.36
C THR A 203 24.43 -24.16 27.62
N SER A 204 24.48 -25.17 26.75
CA SER A 204 25.37 -26.33 26.90
C SER A 204 25.86 -26.92 25.59
N VAL A 205 27.13 -27.32 25.55
CA VAL A 205 27.71 -28.14 24.48
C VAL A 205 28.00 -29.53 25.04
N VAL A 206 27.49 -30.59 24.40
CA VAL A 206 27.71 -31.98 24.81
C VAL A 206 28.49 -32.73 23.73
N LEU A 207 29.72 -33.14 24.01
CA LEU A 207 30.55 -33.97 23.14
C LEU A 207 30.03 -35.41 23.07
N THR A 208 30.18 -36.03 21.91
CA THR A 208 29.86 -37.44 21.66
C THR A 208 30.91 -38.35 22.28
N ASP A 209 32.18 -38.05 22.01
CA ASP A 209 33.31 -38.70 22.65
C ASP A 209 33.75 -37.91 23.88
N ALA A 210 34.06 -38.65 24.93
CA ALA A 210 34.45 -38.06 26.20
C ALA A 210 35.82 -37.38 26.07
N ALA A 211 35.90 -36.09 26.38
CA ALA A 211 37.17 -35.37 26.42
C ALA A 211 38.06 -35.93 27.53
N THR A 212 39.33 -36.12 27.24
CA THR A 212 40.32 -36.56 28.21
C THR A 212 40.66 -35.43 29.17
N ALA A 213 41.25 -35.78 30.32
CA ALA A 213 41.67 -34.76 31.28
C ALA A 213 42.65 -33.77 30.62
N ASP A 214 42.50 -32.49 30.95
CA ASP A 214 43.30 -31.37 30.44
C ASP A 214 43.06 -30.99 28.98
N ASP A 215 42.11 -31.63 28.27
CA ASP A 215 41.70 -31.17 26.95
C ASP A 215 41.01 -29.80 27.02
N GLU A 216 41.34 -28.91 26.09
CA GLU A 216 40.77 -27.57 25.99
C GLU A 216 39.62 -27.54 24.98
N LEU A 217 38.42 -27.22 25.45
CA LEU A 217 37.27 -26.96 24.60
C LEU A 217 37.03 -25.45 24.45
N ASN A 218 37.10 -24.95 23.23
CA ASN A 218 36.77 -23.58 22.89
C ASN A 218 35.42 -23.52 22.16
N ILE A 219 34.51 -22.71 22.66
CA ILE A 219 33.19 -22.46 22.07
C ILE A 219 33.13 -21.00 21.63
N TYR A 220 33.01 -20.80 20.32
CA TYR A 220 32.89 -19.50 19.70
C TYR A 220 31.41 -19.23 19.41
N ALA A 221 30.76 -18.42 20.23
CA ALA A 221 29.35 -18.06 20.11
C ALA A 221 29.21 -16.71 19.41
N PHE A 222 28.56 -16.69 18.24
CA PHE A 222 28.37 -15.44 17.49
C PHE A 222 27.19 -14.64 18.04
N ASN A 223 27.36 -13.32 18.15
CA ASN A 223 26.28 -12.41 18.53
C ASN A 223 25.25 -12.30 17.40
N THR A 224 23.97 -12.20 17.75
CA THR A 224 22.93 -11.90 16.77
C THR A 224 23.02 -10.43 16.35
N PHE A 225 23.08 -10.19 15.04
CA PHE A 225 23.24 -8.86 14.44
C PHE A 225 21.87 -8.29 14.02
N SER A 226 21.67 -6.99 14.25
CA SER A 226 20.57 -6.21 13.65
C SER A 226 21.16 -4.95 13.02
N VAL A 227 21.02 -4.79 11.70
CA VAL A 227 21.45 -3.57 10.98
C VAL A 227 20.33 -2.56 11.07
N ALA A 228 20.55 -1.40 11.69
CA ALA A 228 19.55 -0.34 11.71
C ALA A 228 19.31 0.33 10.34
N ASN A 229 20.14 0.07 9.32
CA ASN A 229 20.00 0.64 7.97
C ASN A 229 20.60 -0.31 6.91
N VAL A 230 19.77 -1.08 6.21
CA VAL A 230 20.21 -1.84 5.03
C VAL A 230 20.26 -0.87 3.86
N THR A 231 21.44 -0.37 3.53
CA THR A 231 21.64 0.59 2.44
C THR A 231 21.94 -0.08 1.10
N THR A 232 22.32 -1.36 1.11
CA THR A 232 22.58 -2.17 -0.09
C THR A 232 22.26 -3.64 0.17
N ALA A 233 21.36 -4.24 -0.63
CA ALA A 233 21.23 -5.69 -0.75
C ALA A 233 21.93 -6.12 -2.05
N SER A 234 22.97 -6.95 -1.95
CA SER A 234 23.72 -7.42 -3.13
C SER A 234 23.04 -8.58 -3.89
N ALA A 235 21.86 -8.99 -3.44
CA ALA A 235 21.03 -10.08 -3.97
C ALA A 235 19.56 -9.76 -3.64
N ASP A 236 18.72 -10.77 -3.44
CA ASP A 236 17.31 -10.60 -3.08
C ASP A 236 17.14 -9.93 -1.71
N PHE A 237 16.13 -9.06 -1.59
CA PHE A 237 15.73 -8.43 -0.35
C PHE A 237 14.38 -9.00 0.11
N SER A 238 14.37 -9.66 1.26
CA SER A 238 13.15 -10.20 1.88
C SER A 238 12.88 -9.51 3.21
N ILE A 239 11.60 -9.22 3.47
CA ILE A 239 11.12 -8.68 4.74
C ILE A 239 10.19 -9.74 5.33
N GLY A 240 10.39 -10.07 6.61
CA GLY A 240 9.59 -11.08 7.29
C GLY A 240 8.15 -10.65 7.60
N ASP A 241 7.83 -9.38 7.38
CA ASP A 241 6.54 -8.74 7.65
C ASP A 241 6.32 -7.57 6.66
N ASP A 242 5.44 -6.63 7.00
CA ASP A 242 5.07 -5.48 6.15
C ASP A 242 6.24 -4.55 5.77
N LEU A 243 6.17 -4.05 4.52
CA LEU A 243 7.00 -2.95 4.01
C LEU A 243 6.20 -1.65 4.00
N SER A 244 6.59 -0.68 4.84
CA SER A 244 5.95 0.65 4.88
C SER A 244 6.80 1.71 4.18
N PHE A 245 6.23 2.40 3.19
CA PHE A 245 6.80 3.59 2.57
C PHE A 245 6.11 4.85 3.11
N THR A 246 6.77 5.59 3.99
CA THR A 246 6.15 6.69 4.76
C THR A 246 6.20 8.05 4.08
N SER A 247 6.87 8.15 2.92
CA SER A 247 6.99 9.39 2.16
C SER A 247 6.05 9.39 0.96
N ASP A 248 5.46 10.54 0.68
CA ASP A 248 4.76 10.77 -0.58
C ASP A 248 5.74 10.70 -1.76
N GLY A 249 5.31 10.14 -2.89
CA GLY A 249 6.20 9.93 -4.02
C GLY A 249 7.24 8.84 -3.79
N ALA A 250 7.04 7.94 -2.82
CA ALA A 250 7.86 6.75 -2.69
C ALA A 250 7.77 5.90 -3.98
N ILE A 251 8.94 5.42 -4.44
CA ILE A 251 9.08 4.69 -5.69
C ILE A 251 9.76 3.35 -5.43
N ILE A 252 9.20 2.29 -5.99
CA ILE A 252 9.92 1.03 -6.21
C ILE A 252 10.42 1.03 -7.66
N ASN A 253 11.74 1.06 -7.82
CA ASN A 253 12.40 1.01 -9.12
C ASN A 253 12.69 -0.44 -9.50
N MET A 254 12.35 -0.82 -10.73
CA MET A 254 12.62 -2.15 -11.28
C MET A 254 13.34 -2.02 -12.62
N GLY A 255 14.36 -2.86 -12.82
CA GLY A 255 15.25 -2.78 -13.99
C GLY A 255 16.56 -2.06 -13.69
N ALA A 256 17.61 -2.34 -14.47
CA ALA A 256 18.96 -1.79 -14.25
C ALA A 256 19.04 -0.27 -14.40
N ASP A 257 18.14 0.29 -15.19
CA ASP A 257 17.92 1.70 -15.51
C ASP A 257 16.65 2.27 -14.85
N SER A 258 15.94 1.47 -14.05
CA SER A 258 14.64 1.82 -13.45
C SER A 258 13.53 2.08 -14.47
N ASP A 259 13.56 1.35 -15.59
CA ASP A 259 12.56 1.43 -16.66
C ASP A 259 11.11 1.21 -16.21
N VAL A 260 10.90 0.44 -15.14
CA VAL A 260 9.58 0.18 -14.59
C VAL A 260 9.50 0.67 -13.15
N THR A 261 8.49 1.48 -12.86
CA THR A 261 8.30 2.05 -11.52
C THR A 261 6.90 1.78 -10.96
N LEU A 262 6.85 1.54 -9.64
CA LEU A 262 5.65 1.64 -8.84
C LEU A 262 5.74 2.88 -7.97
N THR A 263 4.89 3.86 -8.21
CA THR A 263 4.95 5.16 -7.51
C THR A 263 3.70 5.37 -6.67
N HIS A 264 3.88 5.67 -5.38
CA HIS A 264 2.82 6.23 -4.56
C HIS A 264 2.57 7.68 -4.98
N VAL A 265 1.34 7.98 -5.40
CA VAL A 265 0.90 9.33 -5.77
C VAL A 265 0.01 9.84 -4.66
N ALA A 266 0.48 10.91 -4.00
CA ALA A 266 -0.23 11.55 -2.89
C ALA A 266 -1.70 11.78 -3.23
N ASP A 267 -2.58 11.42 -2.29
CA ASP A 267 -4.03 11.59 -2.35
C ASP A 267 -4.73 10.96 -3.57
N THR A 268 -4.03 10.17 -4.38
CA THR A 268 -4.55 9.60 -5.64
C THR A 268 -4.48 8.08 -5.65
N GLY A 269 -3.35 7.49 -5.24
CA GLY A 269 -3.16 6.04 -5.21
C GLY A 269 -1.81 5.60 -5.72
N VAL A 270 -1.80 4.63 -6.64
CA VAL A 270 -0.58 3.97 -7.13
C VAL A 270 -0.51 4.04 -8.65
N THR A 271 0.65 4.44 -9.17
CA THR A 271 0.93 4.45 -10.61
C THR A 271 1.97 3.38 -10.95
N LEU A 272 1.64 2.54 -11.93
CA LEU A 272 2.58 1.70 -12.66
C LEU A 272 3.00 2.46 -13.91
N SER A 273 4.30 2.55 -14.18
CA SER A 273 4.83 3.21 -15.37
C SER A 273 5.98 2.41 -15.97
N ALA A 274 6.05 2.39 -17.30
CA ALA A 274 7.14 1.82 -18.06
C ALA A 274 7.46 2.71 -19.27
N GLY A 275 8.68 2.59 -19.80
CA GLY A 275 9.15 3.32 -20.99
C GLY A 275 8.42 2.98 -22.30
N ASP A 276 8.94 3.48 -23.42
CA ASP A 276 8.26 3.56 -24.72
C ASP A 276 7.55 2.26 -25.16
N ASN A 277 6.22 2.34 -25.27
CA ASN A 277 5.30 1.28 -25.73
C ASN A 277 5.39 -0.05 -24.97
N ALA A 278 5.95 -0.06 -23.75
CA ALA A 278 6.01 -1.26 -22.92
C ALA A 278 4.62 -1.63 -22.36
N THR A 279 4.40 -2.92 -22.14
CA THR A 279 3.23 -3.40 -21.38
C THR A 279 3.38 -3.01 -19.92
N VAL A 280 2.61 -2.02 -19.47
CA VAL A 280 2.68 -1.52 -18.08
C VAL A 280 2.03 -2.47 -17.07
N LEU A 281 0.95 -3.17 -17.46
CA LEU A 281 0.28 -4.16 -16.61
C LEU A 281 -0.07 -5.39 -17.44
N GLN A 282 0.46 -6.54 -17.04
CA GLN A 282 0.07 -7.84 -17.53
C GLN A 282 -0.39 -8.70 -16.36
N LEU A 283 -1.57 -9.29 -16.51
CA LEU A 283 -2.08 -10.32 -15.59
C LEU A 283 -2.01 -11.64 -16.32
N ASP A 284 -1.22 -12.58 -15.79
CA ASP A 284 -0.99 -13.88 -16.41
C ASP A 284 -1.34 -15.03 -15.46
N SER A 285 -1.78 -16.15 -16.01
CA SER A 285 -2.13 -17.36 -15.27
C SER A 285 -1.67 -18.57 -16.07
N ASN A 286 -0.85 -19.43 -15.45
CA ASN A 286 -0.38 -20.69 -16.03
C ASN A 286 -1.22 -21.90 -15.60
N ASP A 287 -2.43 -21.68 -15.08
CA ASP A 287 -3.33 -22.75 -14.64
C ASP A 287 -3.74 -23.66 -15.82
N SER A 288 -3.58 -24.97 -15.62
CA SER A 288 -3.96 -26.00 -16.58
C SER A 288 -5.34 -26.63 -16.29
N GLY A 289 -6.03 -26.18 -15.25
CA GLY A 289 -7.34 -26.66 -14.83
C GLY A 289 -8.53 -25.97 -15.54
N ALA A 290 -9.74 -26.33 -15.12
CA ALA A 290 -10.98 -25.70 -15.59
C ALA A 290 -11.32 -24.39 -14.84
N SER A 291 -10.44 -23.92 -13.95
CA SER A 291 -10.69 -22.74 -13.12
C SER A 291 -10.52 -21.47 -13.94
N SER A 292 -11.25 -20.41 -13.55
CA SER A 292 -11.14 -19.11 -14.20
C SER A 292 -9.94 -18.32 -13.66
N GLY A 293 -9.06 -17.89 -14.54
CA GLY A 293 -7.99 -16.94 -14.30
C GLY A 293 -7.35 -16.51 -15.63
N PRO A 294 -6.62 -15.37 -15.68
CA PRO A 294 -6.48 -14.34 -14.63
C PRO A 294 -7.77 -13.51 -14.45
N LYS A 295 -7.87 -12.71 -13.37
CA LYS A 295 -9.05 -11.87 -13.05
C LYS A 295 -8.64 -10.44 -12.70
N ILE A 296 -9.50 -9.49 -13.05
CA ILE A 296 -9.51 -8.13 -12.49
C ILE A 296 -10.76 -8.03 -11.61
N LEU A 297 -10.58 -7.73 -10.32
CA LEU A 297 -11.68 -7.52 -9.38
C LEU A 297 -11.71 -6.06 -8.96
N LEU A 298 -12.79 -5.36 -9.30
CA LEU A 298 -13.09 -4.03 -8.78
C LEU A 298 -14.12 -4.19 -7.68
N ASN A 299 -13.72 -3.96 -6.42
CA ASN A 299 -14.58 -4.18 -5.26
C ASN A 299 -14.83 -2.87 -4.53
N ARG A 300 -16.09 -2.43 -4.48
CA ARG A 300 -16.55 -1.31 -3.66
C ARG A 300 -17.30 -1.88 -2.46
N THR A 301 -16.72 -1.72 -1.27
CA THR A 301 -17.36 -2.05 0.01
C THR A 301 -17.84 -0.78 0.69
N SER A 302 -19.10 -0.75 1.13
CA SER A 302 -19.69 0.37 1.85
C SER A 302 -20.53 -0.18 3.00
N ASP A 303 -20.46 0.46 4.17
CA ASP A 303 -21.36 0.17 5.31
C ASP A 303 -22.78 0.73 5.09
N SER A 304 -22.99 1.48 4.01
CA SER A 304 -24.26 2.04 3.60
C SER A 304 -24.34 2.06 2.07
N PRO A 305 -24.46 0.90 1.42
CA PRO A 305 -24.65 0.85 -0.03
C PRO A 305 -25.97 1.54 -0.40
N ALA A 306 -26.02 2.16 -1.57
CA ALA A 306 -27.21 2.83 -2.09
C ALA A 306 -27.46 2.40 -3.54
N ASP A 307 -28.74 2.45 -3.94
CA ASP A 307 -29.13 2.29 -5.34
C ASP A 307 -28.45 3.38 -6.19
N ASP A 308 -28.18 3.04 -7.45
CA ASP A 308 -27.50 3.86 -8.45
C ASP A 308 -26.02 4.18 -8.16
N ASP A 309 -25.38 3.51 -7.19
CA ASP A 309 -23.94 3.60 -6.98
C ASP A 309 -23.15 2.89 -8.08
N TYR A 310 -22.11 3.55 -8.59
CA TYR A 310 -21.10 2.89 -9.43
C TYR A 310 -20.18 2.00 -8.58
N THR A 311 -20.11 0.72 -8.93
CA THR A 311 -19.37 -0.30 -8.15
C THR A 311 -17.94 -0.51 -8.66
N GLY A 312 -17.67 -0.19 -9.92
CA GLY A 312 -16.34 -0.27 -10.52
C GLY A 312 -16.29 0.49 -11.84
N THR A 313 -15.13 1.05 -12.17
CA THR A 313 -14.94 1.80 -13.43
C THR A 313 -13.53 1.61 -13.98
N ILE A 314 -13.45 1.38 -15.30
CA ILE A 314 -12.22 1.44 -16.09
C ILE A 314 -12.31 2.68 -16.97
N ILE A 315 -11.30 3.57 -16.87
CA ILE A 315 -11.27 4.86 -17.56
C ILE A 315 -10.17 4.82 -18.61
N PHE A 316 -10.52 5.22 -19.84
CA PHE A 316 -9.58 5.47 -20.91
C PHE A 316 -9.38 6.98 -21.03
N GLN A 317 -8.14 7.45 -20.81
CA GLN A 317 -7.78 8.85 -20.91
C GLN A 317 -6.88 9.08 -22.12
N GLY A 318 -7.00 10.25 -22.72
CA GLY A 318 -6.13 10.72 -23.81
C GLY A 318 -5.90 12.22 -23.69
N GLU A 319 -5.02 12.75 -24.53
CA GLU A 319 -4.73 14.18 -24.61
C GLU A 319 -5.31 14.76 -25.90
N ASN A 320 -5.83 15.98 -25.81
CA ASN A 320 -6.20 16.75 -26.99
C ASN A 320 -4.98 17.49 -27.59
N ASP A 321 -5.18 18.16 -28.72
CA ASP A 321 -4.18 18.95 -29.43
C ASP A 321 -3.72 20.23 -28.68
N ASN A 322 -4.27 20.46 -27.49
CA ASN A 322 -3.89 21.50 -26.56
C ASN A 322 -3.25 20.94 -25.27
N ASN A 323 -2.78 19.67 -25.29
CA ASN A 323 -2.17 18.99 -24.15
C ASN A 323 -3.05 18.92 -22.89
N GLN A 324 -4.37 18.92 -23.06
CA GLN A 324 -5.32 18.75 -21.95
C GLN A 324 -5.81 17.29 -21.94
N GLN A 325 -5.78 16.69 -20.75
CA GLN A 325 -6.31 15.35 -20.52
C GLN A 325 -7.84 15.36 -20.62
N PHE A 326 -8.40 14.35 -21.28
CA PHE A 326 -9.83 14.10 -21.31
C PHE A 326 -10.12 12.60 -21.32
N LYS A 327 -11.31 12.22 -20.86
CA LYS A 327 -11.79 10.83 -20.93
C LYS A 327 -12.26 10.54 -22.35
N THR A 328 -11.60 9.59 -23.01
CA THR A 328 -11.97 9.14 -24.37
C THR A 328 -13.12 8.13 -24.32
N ALA A 329 -13.07 7.22 -23.36
CA ALA A 329 -14.09 6.21 -23.11
C ALA A 329 -14.10 5.76 -21.64
N GLN A 330 -15.18 5.09 -21.24
CA GLN A 330 -15.35 4.54 -19.90
C GLN A 330 -16.16 3.25 -19.94
N LEU A 331 -15.77 2.26 -19.13
CA LEU A 331 -16.55 1.07 -18.82
C LEU A 331 -16.91 1.09 -17.34
N SER A 332 -18.20 1.03 -17.01
CA SER A 332 -18.66 1.14 -15.62
C SER A 332 -19.75 0.14 -15.30
N ALA A 333 -19.69 -0.44 -14.10
CA ALA A 333 -20.80 -1.19 -13.52
C ALA A 333 -21.54 -0.30 -12.50
N GLN A 334 -22.86 -0.31 -12.55
CA GLN A 334 -23.73 0.42 -11.63
C GLN A 334 -24.72 -0.55 -10.98
N ALA A 335 -24.85 -0.49 -9.66
CA ALA A 335 -25.91 -1.21 -8.95
C ALA A 335 -27.19 -0.39 -9.04
N LYS A 336 -28.25 -0.95 -9.62
CA LYS A 336 -29.56 -0.29 -9.79
C LYS A 336 -30.50 -0.54 -8.62
N ASP A 337 -30.33 -1.68 -7.97
CA ASP A 337 -30.95 -2.02 -6.69
C ASP A 337 -29.89 -2.77 -5.86
N VAL A 338 -29.63 -2.32 -4.64
CA VAL A 338 -28.73 -3.00 -3.68
C VAL A 338 -29.50 -3.71 -2.57
N SER A 339 -30.82 -3.75 -2.64
CA SER A 339 -31.68 -4.41 -1.67
C SER A 339 -31.47 -5.94 -1.72
N ASP A 340 -31.29 -6.53 -0.54
CA ASP A 340 -31.00 -7.96 -0.37
C ASP A 340 -32.09 -8.82 -1.03
N GLY A 341 -31.68 -9.62 -2.02
CA GLY A 341 -32.52 -10.55 -2.76
C GLY A 341 -33.28 -9.94 -3.95
N THR A 342 -33.12 -8.65 -4.24
CA THR A 342 -33.67 -7.99 -5.44
C THR A 342 -32.61 -7.25 -6.24
N GLU A 343 -31.34 -7.60 -6.08
CA GLU A 343 -30.22 -6.86 -6.65
C GLU A 343 -30.31 -6.78 -8.18
N ASP A 344 -30.29 -5.56 -8.70
CA ASP A 344 -30.23 -5.27 -10.12
C ASP A 344 -28.95 -4.48 -10.43
N SER A 345 -28.41 -4.65 -11.64
CA SER A 345 -27.25 -3.90 -12.08
C SER A 345 -27.27 -3.64 -13.58
N GLU A 346 -26.44 -2.69 -14.00
CA GLU A 346 -26.14 -2.48 -15.41
C GLU A 346 -24.65 -2.26 -15.65
N LEU A 347 -24.21 -2.64 -16.85
CA LEU A 347 -22.87 -2.38 -17.37
C LEU A 347 -22.97 -1.37 -18.51
N GLN A 348 -22.29 -0.24 -18.38
CA GLN A 348 -22.33 0.89 -19.30
C GLN A 348 -21.00 1.02 -20.06
N LEU A 349 -21.09 1.18 -21.38
CA LEU A 349 -19.97 1.59 -22.23
C LEU A 349 -20.24 3.00 -22.76
N ALA A 350 -19.43 3.95 -22.32
CA ALA A 350 -19.55 5.36 -22.67
C ALA A 350 -18.39 5.82 -23.56
N THR A 351 -18.69 6.69 -24.53
CA THR A 351 -17.70 7.39 -25.35
C THR A 351 -18.00 8.88 -25.37
N ILE A 352 -16.99 9.70 -25.63
CA ILE A 352 -17.17 11.15 -25.68
C ILE A 352 -17.74 11.59 -27.04
N ILE A 353 -18.76 12.46 -27.00
CA ILE A 353 -19.32 13.15 -28.17
C ILE A 353 -19.47 14.62 -27.79
N ASN A 354 -18.83 15.52 -28.57
CA ASN A 354 -18.89 16.98 -28.34
C ASN A 354 -18.59 17.40 -26.89
N GLY A 355 -17.61 16.77 -26.24
CA GLY A 355 -17.19 17.08 -24.87
C GLY A 355 -18.01 16.41 -23.76
N THR A 356 -19.04 15.63 -24.10
CA THR A 356 -19.89 14.91 -23.13
C THR A 356 -19.73 13.41 -23.28
N LEU A 357 -19.57 12.68 -22.16
CA LEU A 357 -19.64 11.22 -22.18
C LEU A 357 -21.09 10.78 -22.38
N THR A 358 -21.33 9.96 -23.40
CA THR A 358 -22.64 9.40 -23.74
C THR A 358 -22.54 7.88 -23.74
N ASN A 359 -23.49 7.22 -23.05
CA ASN A 359 -23.61 5.76 -23.05
C ASN A 359 -24.06 5.29 -24.44
N GLY A 360 -23.18 4.56 -25.14
CA GLY A 360 -23.51 3.96 -26.44
C GLY A 360 -24.12 2.57 -26.31
N VAL A 361 -23.77 1.84 -25.24
CA VAL A 361 -24.31 0.52 -24.92
C VAL A 361 -24.55 0.45 -23.43
N VAL A 362 -25.73 0.01 -23.02
CA VAL A 362 -26.05 -0.32 -21.63
C VAL A 362 -26.59 -1.73 -21.58
N VAL A 363 -25.91 -2.61 -20.85
CA VAL A 363 -26.37 -3.99 -20.61
C VAL A 363 -27.06 -3.98 -19.25
N THR A 364 -28.37 -4.23 -19.25
CA THR A 364 -29.21 -4.34 -18.06
C THR A 364 -29.48 -5.80 -17.72
N SER A 365 -30.11 -6.07 -16.58
CA SER A 365 -30.62 -7.41 -16.23
C SER A 365 -31.59 -7.98 -17.28
N ASN A 366 -32.20 -7.13 -18.10
CA ASN A 366 -33.12 -7.51 -19.18
C ASN A 366 -32.47 -7.59 -20.57
N GLY A 367 -31.14 -7.43 -20.67
CA GLY A 367 -30.39 -7.46 -21.92
C GLY A 367 -29.80 -6.11 -22.33
N VAL A 368 -29.41 -5.98 -23.60
CA VAL A 368 -28.77 -4.76 -24.12
C VAL A 368 -29.83 -3.71 -24.46
N SER A 369 -29.79 -2.57 -23.77
CA SER A 369 -30.53 -1.37 -24.12
C SER A 369 -29.94 -0.78 -25.41
N MET A 370 -30.75 -0.78 -26.47
CA MET A 370 -30.41 -0.16 -27.75
C MET A 370 -30.86 1.31 -27.76
N PRO A 371 -30.25 2.18 -28.59
CA PRO A 371 -30.79 3.52 -28.83
C PRO A 371 -32.26 3.44 -29.26
N THR A 372 -33.01 4.53 -29.02
CA THR A 372 -34.44 4.61 -29.34
C THR A 372 -34.71 4.06 -30.74
N GLN A 373 -35.57 3.06 -30.86
CA GLN A 373 -35.98 2.46 -32.13
C GLN A 373 -37.34 3.06 -32.54
N PRO A 374 -37.36 4.26 -33.16
CA PRO A 374 -38.61 4.90 -33.52
C PRO A 374 -39.36 4.02 -34.50
N ALA A 375 -40.65 3.83 -34.23
CA ALA A 375 -41.55 3.04 -35.05
C ALA A 375 -42.94 3.66 -35.01
N TRP A 376 -43.59 3.76 -36.16
CA TRP A 376 -44.95 4.25 -36.25
C TRP A 376 -45.81 3.31 -37.09
N GLY A 377 -47.10 3.35 -36.83
CA GLY A 377 -48.11 2.71 -37.64
C GLY A 377 -49.40 3.46 -37.45
N ALA A 378 -49.98 3.95 -38.54
CA ALA A 378 -51.19 4.73 -38.53
C ALA A 378 -52.15 4.26 -39.63
N ARG A 379 -53.44 4.48 -39.40
CA ARG A 379 -54.52 4.18 -40.36
C ARG A 379 -55.58 5.27 -40.32
N GLY A 380 -56.39 5.36 -41.35
CA GLY A 380 -57.54 6.27 -41.35
C GLY A 380 -58.82 5.62 -40.82
N THR A 381 -59.93 6.36 -40.91
CA THR A 381 -61.26 5.89 -40.50
C THR A 381 -62.29 6.05 -41.62
N GLY A 382 -63.23 5.10 -41.70
CA GLY A 382 -64.29 5.12 -42.71
C GLY A 382 -63.78 5.12 -44.15
N SER A 383 -64.64 5.54 -45.07
CA SER A 383 -64.34 5.61 -46.50
C SER A 383 -64.40 7.05 -47.01
N VAL A 384 -63.59 7.37 -48.01
CA VAL A 384 -63.64 8.66 -48.70
C VAL A 384 -63.88 8.44 -50.19
N THR A 385 -64.87 9.12 -50.74
CA THR A 385 -65.11 9.16 -52.19
C THR A 385 -64.26 10.28 -52.79
N MET A 386 -63.36 9.92 -53.69
CA MET A 386 -62.62 10.88 -54.49
C MET A 386 -63.30 10.97 -55.86
N SER A 387 -63.68 12.17 -56.28
CA SER A 387 -64.25 12.47 -57.60
C SER A 387 -63.65 13.79 -58.10
N GLY A 388 -63.75 14.07 -59.40
CA GLY A 388 -63.11 15.25 -59.97
C GLY A 388 -61.60 15.07 -60.20
N THR A 389 -60.97 15.99 -60.94
CA THR A 389 -59.49 16.10 -60.98
C THR A 389 -59.02 16.64 -59.63
N SER A 390 -58.67 15.74 -58.72
CA SER A 390 -58.00 16.07 -57.46
C SER A 390 -56.52 15.71 -57.59
N SER A 391 -55.64 16.70 -57.72
CA SER A 391 -54.20 16.47 -57.97
C SER A 391 -53.54 15.57 -56.90
N TYR A 392 -53.97 15.68 -55.64
CA TYR A 392 -53.68 14.74 -54.55
C TYR A 392 -54.53 15.09 -53.31
N VAL A 393 -54.65 14.16 -52.36
CA VAL A 393 -55.10 14.39 -50.98
C VAL A 393 -54.16 13.66 -50.01
N VAL A 394 -53.91 14.22 -48.82
CA VAL A 394 -53.16 13.50 -47.77
C VAL A 394 -54.01 12.33 -47.27
N ALA A 395 -53.41 11.15 -47.18
CA ALA A 395 -54.08 10.00 -46.60
C ALA A 395 -54.24 10.29 -45.10
N ALA A 396 -55.43 10.76 -44.72
CA ALA A 396 -55.77 11.14 -43.35
C ALA A 396 -55.78 9.92 -42.42
N ASN A 397 -54.57 9.45 -42.11
CA ASN A 397 -54.23 8.33 -41.25
C ASN A 397 -54.29 8.82 -39.80
N SER A 398 -55.52 9.09 -39.35
CA SER A 398 -55.85 9.82 -38.13
C SER A 398 -55.86 8.95 -36.86
N VAL A 399 -55.54 7.66 -36.95
CA VAL A 399 -55.55 6.73 -35.82
C VAL A 399 -54.18 6.06 -35.73
N GLU A 400 -53.48 6.32 -34.64
CA GLU A 400 -52.27 5.60 -34.26
C GLU A 400 -52.59 4.15 -33.86
N VAL A 401 -51.79 3.24 -34.40
CA VAL A 401 -51.74 1.82 -34.04
C VAL A 401 -50.48 1.56 -33.20
N VAL A 402 -49.36 2.18 -33.59
CA VAL A 402 -48.07 2.15 -32.89
C VAL A 402 -47.44 3.53 -33.06
N ASP A 403 -46.83 4.07 -32.00
CA ASP A 403 -46.00 5.29 -32.05
C ASP A 403 -44.89 5.23 -30.99
N ILE A 404 -43.92 4.36 -31.23
CA ILE A 404 -42.71 4.26 -30.40
C ILE A 404 -41.83 5.45 -30.75
N GLY A 405 -41.62 6.34 -29.78
CA GLY A 405 -40.85 7.58 -29.95
C GLY A 405 -41.70 8.85 -30.06
N GLY A 406 -43.02 8.73 -30.26
CA GLY A 406 -43.91 9.90 -30.31
C GLY A 406 -43.68 10.78 -31.54
N ASN A 407 -43.35 10.18 -32.68
CA ASN A 407 -42.82 10.87 -33.87
C ASN A 407 -43.80 10.92 -35.04
N TYR A 408 -45.01 10.35 -34.86
CA TYR A 408 -46.10 10.49 -35.80
C TYR A 408 -47.13 11.51 -35.29
N ASP A 409 -47.51 12.46 -36.13
CA ASP A 409 -48.47 13.51 -35.77
C ASP A 409 -49.80 13.26 -36.48
N THR A 410 -50.84 12.90 -35.72
CA THR A 410 -52.19 12.65 -36.23
C THR A 410 -52.95 13.89 -36.69
N SER A 411 -52.45 15.10 -36.43
CA SER A 411 -53.02 16.35 -36.92
C SER A 411 -52.54 16.70 -38.34
N THR A 412 -51.29 16.34 -38.66
CA THR A 412 -50.66 16.56 -39.97
C THR A 412 -50.56 15.30 -40.82
N TYR A 413 -50.76 14.12 -40.21
CA TYR A 413 -50.62 12.78 -40.79
C TYR A 413 -49.20 12.46 -41.27
N GLN A 414 -48.21 13.01 -40.58
CA GLN A 414 -46.79 12.95 -40.92
C GLN A 414 -46.00 12.17 -39.87
N PHE A 415 -45.01 11.40 -40.33
CA PHE A 415 -43.92 10.94 -39.47
C PHE A 415 -42.73 11.88 -39.64
N THR A 416 -42.12 12.35 -38.54
CA THR A 416 -40.88 13.16 -38.55
C THR A 416 -39.73 12.34 -37.97
N ALA A 417 -38.67 12.13 -38.74
CA ALA A 417 -37.52 11.35 -38.30
C ALA A 417 -36.84 12.02 -37.09
N PRO A 418 -36.72 11.36 -35.93
CA PRO A 418 -36.08 11.94 -34.75
C PRO A 418 -34.54 11.95 -34.84
N MET A 419 -33.97 11.15 -35.72
CA MET A 419 -32.53 10.98 -35.87
C MET A 419 -32.18 10.63 -37.32
N ASP A 420 -30.93 10.88 -37.69
CA ASP A 420 -30.37 10.41 -38.95
C ASP A 420 -30.40 8.88 -38.98
N GLY A 421 -30.87 8.29 -40.07
CA GLY A 421 -30.88 6.85 -40.19
C GLY A 421 -31.62 6.32 -41.41
N THR A 422 -31.63 5.00 -41.49
CA THR A 422 -32.30 4.23 -42.53
C THR A 422 -33.61 3.69 -41.98
N TYR A 423 -34.71 4.03 -42.63
CA TYR A 423 -36.06 3.68 -42.22
C TYR A 423 -36.68 2.69 -43.20
N TYR A 424 -37.29 1.63 -42.67
CA TYR A 424 -38.24 0.80 -43.40
C TYR A 424 -39.61 1.47 -43.37
N VAL A 425 -40.23 1.70 -44.52
CA VAL A 425 -41.53 2.37 -44.65
C VAL A 425 -42.47 1.50 -45.47
N ALA A 426 -43.63 1.17 -44.91
CA ALA A 426 -44.70 0.47 -45.59
C ALA A 426 -45.94 1.36 -45.66
N MET A 427 -46.57 1.38 -46.83
CA MET A 427 -47.84 2.08 -47.03
C MET A 427 -48.77 1.27 -47.90
N SER A 428 -50.04 1.26 -47.53
CA SER A 428 -51.09 0.63 -48.31
C SER A 428 -52.31 1.52 -48.44
N PHE A 429 -53.02 1.32 -49.54
CA PHE A 429 -54.32 1.94 -49.76
C PHE A 429 -55.26 0.91 -50.41
N CYS A 430 -56.55 1.03 -50.09
CA CYS A 430 -57.57 0.06 -50.48
C CYS A 430 -58.70 0.74 -51.27
N PRO A 431 -58.55 0.92 -52.60
CA PRO A 431 -59.59 1.52 -53.41
C PRO A 431 -60.62 0.48 -53.88
N THR A 432 -61.88 0.92 -54.00
CA THR A 432 -62.90 0.30 -54.84
C THR A 432 -63.08 1.15 -56.08
N THR A 433 -62.77 0.59 -57.24
CA THR A 433 -62.84 1.29 -58.55
C THR A 433 -64.15 0.96 -59.27
N LEU A 434 -64.64 1.84 -60.14
CA LEU A 434 -65.81 1.59 -60.99
C LEU A 434 -65.38 1.09 -62.40
N PRO A 435 -66.27 0.49 -63.20
CA PRO A 435 -65.93 0.04 -64.55
C PRO A 435 -65.44 1.20 -65.43
N GLY A 436 -64.29 1.04 -66.09
CA GLY A 436 -63.68 2.06 -66.98
C GLY A 436 -62.67 3.01 -66.32
N VAL A 437 -62.20 2.72 -65.11
CA VAL A 437 -61.32 3.61 -64.31
C VAL A 437 -59.84 3.25 -64.47
N THR A 438 -59.03 4.21 -64.93
CA THR A 438 -57.55 4.14 -64.88
C THR A 438 -57.03 5.03 -63.76
N GLY A 439 -56.43 4.46 -62.72
CA GLY A 439 -55.48 5.16 -61.85
C GLY A 439 -56.01 5.93 -60.64
N PRO A 440 -56.31 5.23 -59.53
CA PRO A 440 -55.89 5.70 -58.21
C PRO A 440 -54.41 5.31 -57.98
N ALA A 441 -53.62 6.23 -57.43
CA ALA A 441 -52.24 5.97 -57.03
C ALA A 441 -52.00 6.45 -55.60
N GLN A 442 -50.99 5.87 -54.95
CA GLN A 442 -50.43 6.40 -53.72
C GLN A 442 -49.03 6.93 -53.96
N TRP A 443 -48.72 8.09 -53.37
CA TRP A 443 -47.40 8.69 -53.40
C TRP A 443 -46.86 8.79 -51.98
N LEU A 444 -45.58 8.44 -51.83
CA LEU A 444 -44.79 8.78 -50.66
C LEU A 444 -44.18 10.17 -50.89
N TYR A 445 -44.41 11.09 -49.97
CA TYR A 445 -43.76 12.39 -49.96
C TYR A 445 -42.69 12.45 -48.88
N LYS A 446 -41.60 13.17 -49.17
CA LYS A 446 -40.56 13.57 -48.21
C LYS A 446 -40.40 15.09 -48.31
N ASN A 447 -40.52 15.80 -47.19
CA ASN A 447 -40.35 17.26 -47.12
C ASN A 447 -41.14 18.02 -48.21
N GLY A 448 -42.40 17.62 -48.41
CA GLY A 448 -43.29 18.26 -49.40
C GLY A 448 -43.02 17.89 -50.87
N SER A 449 -42.01 17.07 -51.17
CA SER A 449 -41.70 16.58 -52.52
C SER A 449 -42.06 15.10 -52.69
N ALA A 450 -42.56 14.72 -53.87
CA ALA A 450 -42.88 13.34 -54.18
C ALA A 450 -41.59 12.50 -54.31
N LEU A 451 -41.50 11.42 -53.53
CA LEU A 451 -40.32 10.55 -53.47
C LEU A 451 -40.53 9.23 -54.21
N LYS A 452 -41.68 8.60 -54.03
CA LYS A 452 -42.07 7.35 -54.71
C LYS A 452 -43.54 7.39 -55.11
N GLU A 453 -43.85 6.76 -56.22
CA GLU A 453 -45.19 6.59 -56.74
C GLU A 453 -45.50 5.10 -56.89
N LEU A 454 -46.70 4.71 -56.49
CA LEU A 454 -47.26 3.41 -56.79
C LEU A 454 -48.69 3.57 -57.30
N GLY A 455 -48.85 3.46 -58.62
CA GLY A 455 -50.13 3.53 -59.32
C GLY A 455 -50.57 2.18 -59.88
N ILE A 456 -51.85 2.07 -60.25
CA ILE A 456 -52.43 0.83 -60.76
C ILE A 456 -53.47 1.12 -61.83
N ASN A 457 -53.53 0.23 -62.83
CA ASN A 457 -54.48 0.29 -63.93
C ASN A 457 -55.53 -0.82 -63.79
N TYR A 458 -56.82 -0.47 -63.92
CA TYR A 458 -57.94 -1.42 -63.79
C TYR A 458 -58.94 -1.29 -64.94
N SER A 459 -59.72 -2.36 -65.17
CA SER A 459 -60.73 -2.42 -66.23
C SER A 459 -62.12 -2.87 -65.76
N SER A 460 -62.34 -3.10 -64.45
CA SER A 460 -63.60 -3.59 -63.89
C SER A 460 -63.79 -3.19 -62.42
N ASP A 461 -65.02 -3.22 -61.92
CA ASP A 461 -65.35 -2.95 -60.50
C ASP A 461 -64.77 -4.01 -59.56
N ARG A 462 -63.77 -3.62 -58.76
CA ARG A 462 -63.11 -4.49 -57.77
C ARG A 462 -62.64 -3.69 -56.57
N PHE A 463 -62.70 -4.34 -55.40
CA PHE A 463 -61.98 -3.94 -54.20
C PHE A 463 -60.56 -4.50 -54.28
N GLU A 464 -59.58 -3.61 -54.17
CA GLU A 464 -58.17 -3.95 -54.34
C GLU A 464 -57.35 -3.43 -53.15
N THR A 465 -56.16 -3.99 -52.95
CA THR A 465 -55.21 -3.51 -51.94
C THR A 465 -53.84 -3.42 -52.54
N THR A 466 -53.15 -2.32 -52.25
CA THR A 466 -51.89 -2.00 -52.91
C THR A 466 -50.92 -1.51 -51.90
N THR A 467 -49.78 -2.20 -51.81
CA THR A 467 -48.78 -1.96 -50.78
C THR A 467 -47.45 -1.60 -51.43
N GLY A 468 -46.89 -0.47 -51.00
CA GLY A 468 -45.52 -0.07 -51.29
C GLY A 468 -44.66 -0.25 -50.05
N VAL A 469 -43.45 -0.77 -50.24
CA VAL A 469 -42.44 -0.91 -49.18
C VAL A 469 -41.16 -0.25 -49.68
N TYR A 470 -40.59 0.61 -48.85
CA TYR A 470 -39.42 1.42 -49.19
C TYR A 470 -38.41 1.40 -48.06
N ILE A 471 -37.13 1.42 -48.42
CA ILE A 471 -36.03 1.68 -47.49
C ILE A 471 -35.50 3.07 -47.83
N LEU A 472 -35.50 3.97 -46.85
CA LEU A 472 -35.24 5.39 -47.05
C LEU A 472 -34.17 5.86 -46.07
N SER A 473 -33.21 6.66 -46.54
CA SER A 473 -32.38 7.48 -45.65
C SER A 473 -33.11 8.78 -45.33
N LEU A 474 -33.33 9.04 -44.04
CA LEU A 474 -33.94 10.25 -43.51
C LEU A 474 -32.94 10.89 -42.54
N ASP A 475 -32.75 12.20 -42.67
CA ASP A 475 -32.00 13.00 -41.72
C ASP A 475 -32.95 13.44 -40.59
N ALA A 476 -32.42 13.76 -39.41
CA ALA A 476 -33.19 14.25 -38.29
C ALA A 476 -34.01 15.49 -38.69
N GLY A 477 -35.32 15.45 -38.48
CA GLY A 477 -36.27 16.49 -38.86
C GLY A 477 -36.90 16.33 -40.25
N ASP A 478 -36.45 15.38 -41.08
CA ASP A 478 -37.15 15.03 -42.31
C ASP A 478 -38.54 14.47 -41.99
N TYR A 479 -39.57 14.92 -42.71
CA TYR A 479 -40.93 14.39 -42.56
C TYR A 479 -41.40 13.68 -43.81
N ILE A 480 -42.19 12.62 -43.60
CA ILE A 480 -42.80 11.83 -44.66
C ILE A 480 -44.30 11.66 -44.45
N GLU A 481 -45.02 11.57 -45.56
CA GLU A 481 -46.48 11.37 -45.58
C GLU A 481 -46.93 10.56 -46.80
N GLN A 482 -48.07 9.89 -46.64
CA GLN A 482 -48.74 9.18 -47.71
C GLN A 482 -49.80 10.10 -48.34
N ARG A 483 -49.80 10.23 -49.67
CA ARG A 483 -50.82 10.96 -50.42
C ARG A 483 -51.53 10.06 -51.42
N MET A 484 -52.83 10.26 -51.60
CA MET A 484 -53.66 9.59 -52.60
C MET A 484 -53.85 10.50 -53.81
N VAL A 485 -53.71 9.96 -55.00
CA VAL A 485 -53.68 10.71 -56.27
C VAL A 485 -54.72 10.17 -57.23
N ASN A 486 -55.43 11.09 -57.90
CA ASN A 486 -56.44 10.77 -58.93
C ASN A 486 -56.02 11.36 -60.28
N TYR A 487 -55.47 10.51 -61.16
CA TYR A 487 -54.87 10.98 -62.41
C TYR A 487 -55.86 11.34 -63.51
N ASN A 488 -57.03 10.70 -63.56
CA ASN A 488 -57.87 10.70 -64.76
C ASN A 488 -59.32 11.14 -64.51
N ASN A 489 -59.56 11.99 -63.51
CA ASN A 489 -60.90 12.51 -63.19
C ASN A 489 -61.94 11.40 -62.98
N THR A 490 -61.51 10.30 -62.36
CA THR A 490 -62.34 9.12 -62.11
C THR A 490 -62.88 9.12 -60.69
N THR A 491 -64.09 8.59 -60.49
CA THR A 491 -64.62 8.42 -59.13
C THR A 491 -64.22 7.06 -58.56
N PHE A 492 -63.56 7.04 -57.41
CA PHE A 492 -63.27 5.83 -56.65
C PHE A 492 -63.53 6.06 -55.16
N VAL A 493 -63.81 4.98 -54.44
CA VAL A 493 -63.99 5.01 -52.98
C VAL A 493 -62.77 4.38 -52.34
N LEU A 494 -62.09 5.13 -51.48
CA LEU A 494 -60.98 4.62 -50.68
C LEU A 494 -61.49 4.20 -49.31
N ASP A 495 -61.28 2.93 -48.94
CA ASP A 495 -61.47 2.48 -47.57
C ASP A 495 -60.21 2.78 -46.75
N ARG A 496 -60.26 3.86 -45.97
CA ARG A 496 -59.13 4.31 -45.14
C ARG A 496 -58.94 3.44 -43.90
N SER A 497 -59.96 2.67 -43.51
CA SER A 497 -59.89 1.81 -42.32
C SER A 497 -59.07 0.53 -42.52
N ARG A 498 -58.83 0.16 -43.78
CA ARG A 498 -58.06 -1.03 -44.19
C ARG A 498 -56.67 -0.72 -44.75
N GLY A 499 -56.40 0.55 -45.08
CA GLY A 499 -55.08 1.04 -45.42
C GLY A 499 -54.17 1.19 -44.19
N PHE A 500 -52.88 1.32 -44.44
CA PHE A 500 -51.86 1.45 -43.40
C PHE A 500 -50.74 2.38 -43.87
N PHE A 501 -50.17 3.16 -42.96
CA PHE A 501 -48.92 3.89 -43.16
C PHE A 501 -48.07 3.72 -41.92
N GLY A 502 -46.91 3.10 -42.06
CA GLY A 502 -46.05 2.83 -40.93
C GLY A 502 -44.63 2.53 -41.34
N GLY A 503 -43.77 2.41 -40.35
CA GLY A 503 -42.36 2.17 -40.56
C GLY A 503 -41.59 2.15 -39.26
N PHE A 504 -40.30 1.90 -39.36
CA PHE A 504 -39.38 1.87 -38.23
C PHE A 504 -37.94 2.09 -38.68
N LEU A 505 -37.10 2.56 -37.76
CA LEU A 505 -35.66 2.65 -37.96
C LEU A 505 -35.06 1.24 -38.05
N ILE A 506 -34.19 1.01 -39.04
CA ILE A 506 -33.51 -0.28 -39.25
C ILE A 506 -31.99 -0.19 -39.20
N GLY A 507 -31.39 1.01 -39.20
CA GLY A 507 -29.95 1.17 -39.10
C GLY A 507 -29.44 2.57 -39.34
#